data_AF-S4M6V7-F1
#
_entry.id   AF-S4M6V7-F1
#
_cell.length_a   1.000
_cell.length_b   1.000
_cell.length_c   1.000
_cell.angle_alpha   90.00
_cell.angle_beta   90.00
_cell.angle_gamma   90.00
#
_symmetry.space_group_name_H-M   'P 1'
#
loop_
_entity.id
_entity.type
_entity.pdbx_description
1 polymer ?
#
loop_
_entity_poly.entity_id
_entity_poly.type
_entity_poly.pdbx_seq_one_letter_code
_entity_poly.pdbx_strand_id
1 'polypeptide(L)'
;MLPNSRRTRRPTDAVTVVSAAQRLCQERRIFLLVDAPGTWVSVDTARAGLAAFDAVRGNHAGLYFPHLQLTDPLTGRLRSFPPSGAVAGVIARTDSERGVWKAPAGTEARLAGVHSLTVNLTDRETGLLNPLGVNCLRTFPVTGPVVWGARTLEGSDALDSEWKYVPVRRLALHVEESLQRGLQWVVFEPNDENLWQQIRLAASSYLHTLFRQGAFKGGTPRDAYFVKCDSDTTTTEDIENGIVNVLVGIAPVRPAEFVVVKIQQTSGQFAL
;
A
#
# COMPACT_ATOMS: atom_id res chain seq x y z
N MET A 1 15.16 12.68 20.23
CA MET A 1 14.18 12.91 21.32
C MET A 1 12.84 13.20 20.66
N LEU A 2 11.99 12.19 20.49
CA LEU A 2 10.66 12.40 19.88
C LEU A 2 9.78 13.14 20.91
N PRO A 3 9.12 14.25 20.54
CA PRO A 3 8.30 15.00 21.48
C PRO A 3 7.09 14.17 21.94
N ASN A 4 6.83 14.30 23.24
CA ASN A 4 5.79 13.64 24.04
C ASN A 4 4.47 13.41 23.26
N SER A 5 4.12 12.14 22.99
CA SER A 5 2.95 11.68 22.21
C SER A 5 1.58 11.97 22.84
N ARG A 6 1.52 12.79 23.91
CA ARG A 6 0.28 13.19 24.59
C ARG A 6 -0.40 14.43 23.98
N ARG A 7 0.17 15.04 22.93
CA ARG A 7 -0.28 16.33 22.38
C ARG A 7 -1.15 16.28 21.11
N THR A 8 -1.34 15.13 20.45
CA THR A 8 -2.34 15.00 19.38
C THR A 8 -3.73 14.82 19.98
N ARG A 9 -4.26 15.88 20.61
CA ARG A 9 -5.57 15.86 21.29
C ARG A 9 -6.72 16.43 20.44
N ARG A 10 -6.46 16.98 19.25
CA ARG A 10 -7.51 17.44 18.33
C ARG A 10 -7.36 16.80 16.95
N PRO A 11 -8.48 16.42 16.28
CA PRO A 11 -8.45 15.91 14.90
C PRO A 11 -7.70 16.84 13.92
N THR A 12 -7.79 18.15 14.13
CA THR A 12 -7.11 19.19 13.33
C THR A 12 -5.58 19.08 13.36
N ASP A 13 -5.00 18.67 14.49
CA ASP A 13 -3.55 18.48 14.62
C ASP A 13 -3.08 17.23 13.86
N ALA A 14 -3.89 16.16 13.88
CA ALA A 14 -3.61 14.91 13.19
C ALA A 14 -3.59 15.10 11.66
N VAL A 15 -4.58 15.81 11.11
CA VAL A 15 -4.66 16.11 9.67
C VAL A 15 -3.47 16.95 9.22
N THR A 16 -3.05 17.93 10.03
CA THR A 16 -1.88 18.77 9.74
C THR A 16 -0.60 17.93 9.66
N VAL A 17 -0.40 17.01 10.62
CA VAL A 17 0.75 16.09 10.62
C VAL A 17 0.69 15.15 9.42
N VAL A 18 -0.47 14.59 9.10
CA VAL A 18 -0.65 13.70 7.94
C VAL A 18 -0.34 14.43 6.64
N SER A 19 -0.82 15.67 6.47
CA SER A 19 -0.54 16.50 5.28
C SER A 19 0.95 16.77 5.11
N ALA A 20 1.65 17.15 6.19
CA ALA A 20 3.10 17.37 6.15
C ALA A 20 3.86 16.07 5.86
N ALA A 21 3.47 14.96 6.47
CA ALA A 21 4.09 13.66 6.26
C ALA A 21 3.86 13.14 4.84
N GLN A 22 2.69 13.35 4.26
CA GLN A 22 2.39 12.93 2.88
C GLN A 22 3.26 13.64 1.85
N ARG A 23 3.52 14.94 2.01
CA ARG A 23 4.45 15.67 1.12
C ARG A 23 5.85 15.06 1.15
N LEU A 24 6.38 14.84 2.36
CA LEU A 24 7.67 14.14 2.51
C LEU A 24 7.64 12.75 1.88
N CYS A 25 6.53 12.02 2.04
CA CYS A 25 6.39 10.68 1.49
C CYS A 25 6.37 10.68 -0.04
N GLN A 26 5.74 11.68 -0.68
CA GLN A 26 5.77 11.86 -2.12
C GLN A 26 7.19 12.15 -2.62
N GLU A 27 7.89 13.10 -1.99
CA GLU A 27 9.25 13.49 -2.37
C GLU A 27 10.27 12.36 -2.20
N ARG A 28 10.07 11.49 -1.20
CA ARG A 28 11.04 10.47 -0.78
C ARG A 28 10.62 9.04 -1.13
N ARG A 29 9.53 8.87 -1.89
CA ARG A 29 8.99 7.57 -2.30
C ARG A 29 8.67 6.65 -1.11
N ILE A 30 8.10 7.22 -0.05
CA ILE A 30 7.71 6.52 1.19
C ILE A 30 6.21 6.26 1.18
N PHE A 31 5.77 5.21 1.87
CA PHE A 31 4.36 4.94 2.12
C PHE A 31 4.02 5.18 3.59
N LEU A 32 3.06 6.06 3.86
CA LEU A 32 2.62 6.48 5.19
C LEU A 32 1.55 5.53 5.76
N LEU A 33 1.74 5.09 7.00
CA LEU A 33 0.71 4.39 7.77
C LEU A 33 0.03 5.39 8.70
N VAL A 34 -1.25 5.64 8.46
CA VAL A 34 -2.05 6.59 9.23
C VAL A 34 -2.89 5.81 10.24
N ASP A 35 -2.83 6.21 11.49
CA ASP A 35 -3.65 5.65 12.56
C ASP A 35 -4.99 6.37 12.63
N ALA A 36 -6.07 5.62 12.69
CA ALA A 36 -7.37 6.19 13.04
C ALA A 36 -7.30 6.86 14.42
N PRO A 37 -8.00 7.99 14.65
CA PRO A 37 -8.10 8.59 15.98
C PRO A 37 -8.61 7.59 17.02
N GLY A 38 -8.03 7.58 18.22
CA GLY A 38 -8.47 6.70 19.31
C GLY A 38 -9.88 7.01 19.83
N THR A 39 -10.47 8.14 19.42
CA THR A 39 -11.87 8.50 19.67
C THR A 39 -12.85 7.77 18.75
N TRP A 40 -12.37 7.09 17.70
CA TRP A 40 -13.19 6.22 16.88
C TRP A 40 -13.37 4.90 17.63
N VAL A 41 -14.50 4.78 18.33
CA VAL A 41 -14.84 3.63 19.19
C VAL A 41 -15.97 2.78 18.59
N SER A 42 -16.43 3.15 17.40
CA SER A 42 -17.49 2.47 16.65
C SER A 42 -17.36 2.76 15.16
N VAL A 43 -18.11 2.03 14.36
CA VAL A 43 -18.22 2.28 12.91
C VAL A 43 -18.80 3.65 12.62
N ASP A 44 -19.79 4.09 13.40
CA ASP A 44 -20.43 5.40 13.19
C ASP A 44 -19.47 6.55 13.49
N THR A 45 -18.69 6.45 14.58
CA THR A 45 -17.67 7.45 14.89
C THR A 45 -16.54 7.46 13.86
N ALA A 46 -16.18 6.30 13.31
CA ALA A 46 -15.22 6.20 12.22
C ALA A 46 -15.73 6.86 10.94
N ARG A 47 -16.97 6.57 10.53
CA ARG A 47 -17.60 7.17 9.33
C ARG A 47 -17.76 8.68 9.47
N ALA A 48 -18.23 9.15 10.62
CA ALA A 48 -18.40 10.58 10.87
C ALA A 48 -17.06 11.32 10.90
N GLY A 49 -16.02 10.71 11.49
CA GLY A 49 -14.70 11.32 11.58
C GLY A 49 -13.92 11.32 10.26
N LEU A 50 -14.28 10.46 9.31
CA LEU A 50 -13.51 10.26 8.09
C LEU A 50 -13.47 11.50 7.19
N ALA A 51 -14.50 12.35 7.21
CA ALA A 51 -14.54 13.60 6.45
C ALA A 51 -13.38 14.55 6.81
N ALA A 52 -12.83 14.47 8.04
CA ALA A 52 -11.66 15.25 8.43
C ALA A 52 -10.40 14.89 7.61
N PHE A 53 -10.35 13.69 7.03
CA PHE A 53 -9.23 13.21 6.22
C PHE A 53 -9.39 13.51 4.74
N ASP A 54 -10.48 14.16 4.30
CA ASP A 54 -10.72 14.42 2.88
C ASP A 54 -9.68 15.39 2.28
N ALA A 55 -9.18 16.34 3.07
CA ALA A 55 -8.10 17.25 2.66
C ALA A 55 -6.73 16.56 2.52
N VAL A 56 -6.59 15.32 3.00
CA VAL A 56 -5.35 14.53 2.99
C VAL A 56 -5.54 13.19 2.27
N ARG A 57 -6.53 13.11 1.37
CA ARG A 57 -6.65 11.98 0.45
C ARG A 57 -5.41 11.91 -0.42
N GLY A 58 -4.82 10.73 -0.49
CA GLY A 58 -3.61 10.53 -1.28
C GLY A 58 -3.25 9.07 -1.41
N ASN A 59 -2.56 8.75 -2.50
CA ASN A 59 -2.10 7.40 -2.80
C ASN A 59 -0.87 6.97 -1.98
N HIS A 60 -0.15 7.89 -1.33
CA HIS A 60 1.04 7.58 -0.51
C HIS A 60 0.71 7.24 0.95
N ALA A 61 -0.55 6.98 1.29
CA ALA A 61 -0.96 6.72 2.66
C ALA A 61 -2.06 5.65 2.73
N GLY A 62 -2.15 4.93 3.85
CA GLY A 62 -3.28 4.06 4.18
C GLY A 62 -3.72 4.28 5.62
N LEU A 63 -5.04 4.37 5.85
CA LEU A 63 -5.63 4.59 7.17
C LEU A 63 -6.06 3.27 7.81
N TYR A 64 -5.61 2.99 9.03
CA TYR A 64 -5.85 1.72 9.72
C TYR A 64 -6.72 1.93 10.97
N PHE A 65 -7.76 1.12 11.07
CA PHE A 65 -8.76 1.17 12.14
C PHE A 65 -9.20 -0.25 12.52
N PRO A 66 -9.44 -0.59 13.78
CA PRO A 66 -9.33 0.23 14.99
C PRO A 66 -7.94 0.15 15.66
N HIS A 67 -7.84 0.64 16.91
CA HIS A 67 -6.64 0.50 17.74
C HIS A 67 -6.48 -0.92 18.27
N LEU A 68 -5.26 -1.24 18.69
CA LEU A 68 -4.86 -2.53 19.24
C LEU A 68 -4.94 -2.52 20.76
N GLN A 69 -5.26 -3.66 21.38
CA GLN A 69 -5.08 -3.89 22.80
C GLN A 69 -3.84 -4.77 23.04
N LEU A 70 -2.80 -4.18 23.64
CA LEU A 70 -1.51 -4.80 23.93
C LEU A 70 -1.20 -4.71 25.42
N THR A 71 -0.45 -5.68 25.95
CA THR A 71 0.19 -5.51 27.25
C THR A 71 1.35 -4.53 27.09
N ASP A 72 1.27 -3.40 27.77
CA ASP A 72 2.32 -2.38 27.79
C ASP A 72 3.55 -2.92 28.51
N PRO A 73 4.71 -3.09 27.83
CA PRO A 73 5.89 -3.68 28.44
C PRO A 73 6.48 -2.83 29.58
N LEU A 74 6.14 -1.54 29.65
CA LEU A 74 6.62 -0.65 30.71
C LEU A 74 5.78 -0.73 31.98
N THR A 75 4.50 -1.10 31.86
CA THR A 75 3.55 -1.08 32.99
C THR A 75 2.94 -2.43 33.31
N GLY A 76 3.10 -3.43 32.44
CA GLY A 76 2.48 -4.75 32.55
C GLY A 76 0.97 -4.75 32.39
N ARG A 77 0.35 -3.63 31.96
CA ARG A 77 -1.10 -3.47 31.87
C ARG A 77 -1.58 -3.50 30.43
N LEU A 78 -2.78 -4.03 30.22
CA LEU A 78 -3.46 -3.95 28.93
C LEU A 78 -3.81 -2.49 28.62
N ARG A 79 -3.40 -2.00 27.45
CA ARG A 79 -3.66 -0.63 26.98
C ARG A 79 -3.95 -0.61 25.48
N SER A 80 -4.63 0.46 25.06
CA SER A 80 -4.88 0.78 23.66
C SER A 80 -3.64 1.39 23.01
N PHE A 81 -3.28 0.92 21.82
CA PHE A 81 -2.16 1.43 21.03
C PHE A 81 -2.60 1.68 19.57
N PRO A 82 -2.03 2.72 18.92
CA PRO A 82 -2.21 2.92 17.49
C PRO A 82 -1.64 1.72 16.69
N PRO A 83 -2.29 1.34 15.58
CA PRO A 83 -1.93 0.12 14.85
C PRO A 83 -0.68 0.22 13.95
N SER A 84 -0.24 1.42 13.56
CA SER A 84 0.81 1.66 12.56
C SER A 84 2.08 0.85 12.78
N GLY A 85 2.56 0.74 14.03
CA GLY A 85 3.75 -0.05 14.36
C GLY A 85 3.58 -1.55 14.08
N ALA A 86 2.45 -2.14 14.47
CA ALA A 86 2.19 -3.56 14.21
C ALA A 86 1.93 -3.82 12.71
N VAL A 87 1.23 -2.92 12.05
CA VAL A 87 0.97 -2.97 10.61
C VAL A 87 2.28 -2.88 9.82
N ALA A 88 3.23 -2.02 10.22
CA ALA A 88 4.55 -1.96 9.61
C ALA A 88 5.29 -3.31 9.71
N GLY A 89 5.19 -4.00 10.85
CA GLY A 89 5.75 -5.34 11.02
C GLY A 89 5.09 -6.40 10.12
N VAL A 90 3.76 -6.32 9.94
CA VAL A 90 3.03 -7.18 8.99
C VAL A 90 3.48 -6.92 7.56
N ILE A 91 3.63 -5.66 7.18
CA ILE A 91 4.12 -5.24 5.86
C ILE A 91 5.53 -5.81 5.62
N ALA A 92 6.47 -5.56 6.52
CA ALA A 92 7.85 -6.02 6.39
C ALA A 92 7.95 -7.54 6.23
N ARG A 93 7.18 -8.29 7.03
CA ARG A 93 7.11 -9.75 6.92
C ARG A 93 6.51 -10.21 5.59
N THR A 94 5.41 -9.58 5.17
CA THR A 94 4.77 -9.89 3.88
C THR A 94 5.73 -9.66 2.73
N ASP A 95 6.46 -8.54 2.75
CA ASP A 95 7.41 -8.21 1.69
C ASP A 95 8.56 -9.22 1.62
N SER A 96 9.10 -9.65 2.78
CA SER A 96 10.21 -10.61 2.82
C SER A 96 9.80 -12.01 2.38
N GLU A 97 8.56 -12.41 2.67
CA GLU A 97 8.07 -13.76 2.38
C GLU A 97 7.42 -13.88 0.99
N ARG A 98 6.77 -12.81 0.51
CA ARG A 98 5.88 -12.85 -0.65
C ARG A 98 6.09 -11.72 -1.66
N GLY A 99 7.01 -10.79 -1.39
CA GLY A 99 7.29 -9.63 -2.22
C GLY A 99 6.33 -8.46 -2.00
N VAL A 100 6.79 -7.26 -2.35
CA VAL A 100 6.07 -5.98 -2.10
C VAL A 100 4.73 -5.84 -2.82
N TRP A 101 4.52 -6.65 -3.87
CA TRP A 101 3.29 -6.71 -4.66
C TRP A 101 2.18 -7.54 -3.99
N LYS A 102 2.50 -8.31 -2.94
CA LYS A 102 1.49 -9.03 -2.17
C LYS A 102 0.79 -8.07 -1.21
N ALA A 103 -0.54 -8.11 -1.21
CA ALA A 103 -1.33 -7.36 -0.24
C ALA A 103 -0.97 -7.78 1.21
N PRO A 104 -0.59 -6.84 2.09
CA PRO A 104 -0.29 -7.10 3.51
C PRO A 104 -1.59 -7.18 4.34
N ALA A 105 -2.56 -7.95 3.83
CA ALA A 105 -3.88 -8.13 4.41
C ALA A 105 -4.39 -9.55 4.13
N GLY A 106 -5.39 -9.97 4.90
CA GLY A 106 -5.98 -11.30 4.86
C GLY A 106 -5.59 -12.16 6.07
N THR A 107 -5.88 -13.45 6.01
CA THR A 107 -5.69 -14.39 7.14
C THR A 107 -4.21 -14.62 7.50
N GLU A 108 -3.30 -14.41 6.54
CA GLU A 108 -1.85 -14.48 6.76
C GLU A 108 -1.29 -13.21 7.44
N ALA A 109 -2.03 -12.10 7.41
CA ALA A 109 -1.62 -10.79 7.91
C ALA A 109 -1.86 -10.63 9.42
N ARG A 110 -1.40 -11.62 10.21
CA ARG A 110 -1.58 -11.69 11.67
C ARG A 110 -0.83 -10.58 12.40
N LEU A 111 -1.50 -9.97 13.38
CA LEU A 111 -0.94 -8.97 14.28
C LEU A 111 -0.40 -9.67 15.54
N ALA A 112 0.86 -10.09 15.50
CA ALA A 112 1.50 -10.83 16.58
C ALA A 112 1.54 -10.01 17.89
N GLY A 113 1.27 -10.66 19.02
CA GLY A 113 1.25 -10.02 20.34
C GLY A 113 -0.01 -9.20 20.63
N VAL A 114 -0.94 -9.06 19.68
CA VAL A 114 -2.23 -8.40 19.90
C VAL A 114 -3.21 -9.31 20.61
N HIS A 115 -3.71 -8.86 21.77
CA HIS A 115 -4.74 -9.59 22.51
C HIS A 115 -6.12 -9.43 21.87
N SER A 116 -6.49 -8.19 21.57
CA SER A 116 -7.77 -7.85 20.96
C SER A 116 -7.70 -6.49 20.26
N LEU A 117 -8.79 -6.11 19.62
CA LEU A 117 -8.97 -4.81 18.98
C LEU A 117 -9.93 -3.97 19.81
N THR A 118 -9.79 -2.64 19.79
CA THR A 118 -10.68 -1.76 20.57
C THR A 118 -12.13 -1.77 20.05
N VAL A 119 -12.32 -2.11 18.79
CA VAL A 119 -13.64 -2.29 18.15
C VAL A 119 -13.65 -3.65 17.48
N ASN A 120 -14.66 -4.47 17.77
CA ASN A 120 -14.84 -5.73 17.06
C ASN A 120 -15.75 -5.51 15.86
N LEU A 121 -15.18 -5.58 14.66
CA LEU A 121 -15.92 -5.32 13.42
C LEU A 121 -16.53 -6.60 12.86
N THR A 122 -17.80 -6.52 12.47
CA THR A 122 -18.50 -7.52 11.68
C THR A 122 -18.18 -7.41 10.18
N ASP A 123 -18.58 -8.40 9.38
CA ASP A 123 -18.46 -8.35 7.92
C ASP A 123 -19.23 -7.17 7.34
N ARG A 124 -20.46 -6.95 7.81
CA ARG A 124 -21.32 -5.84 7.38
C ARG A 124 -20.66 -4.49 7.65
N GLU A 125 -20.10 -4.31 8.84
CA GLU A 125 -19.46 -3.06 9.24
C GLU A 125 -18.17 -2.79 8.45
N THR A 126 -17.39 -3.83 8.21
CA THR A 126 -16.21 -3.75 7.35
C THR A 126 -16.60 -3.37 5.92
N GLY A 127 -17.70 -3.93 5.41
CA GLY A 127 -18.27 -3.57 4.11
C GLY A 127 -18.75 -2.10 4.01
N LEU A 128 -19.01 -1.43 5.13
CA LEU A 128 -19.33 0.00 5.14
C LEU A 128 -18.09 0.91 5.12
N LEU A 129 -16.96 0.41 5.64
CA LEU A 129 -15.72 1.19 5.81
C LEU A 129 -14.74 1.00 4.65
N ASN A 130 -14.66 -0.23 4.12
CA ASN A 130 -13.76 -0.56 3.02
C ASN A 130 -13.98 0.33 1.77
N PRO A 131 -15.22 0.54 1.28
CA PRO A 131 -15.47 1.43 0.14
C PRO A 131 -15.03 2.88 0.37
N LEU A 132 -14.78 3.28 1.62
CA LEU A 132 -14.34 4.62 1.99
C LEU A 132 -12.80 4.73 2.14
N GLY A 133 -12.05 3.68 1.79
CA GLY A 133 -10.59 3.67 1.88
C GLY A 133 -10.05 3.40 3.30
N VAL A 134 -10.87 2.87 4.21
CA VAL A 134 -10.43 2.52 5.58
C VAL A 134 -9.99 1.07 5.63
N ASN A 135 -8.75 0.82 6.07
CA ASN A 135 -8.22 -0.51 6.26
C ASN A 135 -8.63 -1.05 7.63
N CYS A 136 -9.63 -1.92 7.63
CA CYS A 136 -10.13 -2.52 8.85
C CYS A 136 -9.16 -3.59 9.39
N LEU A 137 -8.94 -3.60 10.71
CA LEU A 137 -8.35 -4.72 11.44
C LEU A 137 -9.50 -5.54 12.02
N ARG A 138 -9.37 -6.87 11.96
CA ARG A 138 -10.43 -7.78 12.41
C ARG A 138 -9.89 -8.92 13.23
N THR A 139 -10.73 -9.47 14.09
CA THR A 139 -10.43 -10.68 14.84
C THR A 139 -11.28 -11.83 14.31
N PHE A 140 -10.64 -12.94 13.96
CA PHE A 140 -11.33 -14.17 13.59
C PHE A 140 -11.08 -15.26 14.65
N PRO A 141 -12.05 -16.16 14.92
CA PRO A 141 -11.92 -17.15 15.99
C PRO A 141 -10.64 -18.03 15.93
N VAL A 142 -10.22 -18.43 14.73
CA VAL A 142 -9.06 -19.33 14.53
C VAL A 142 -7.77 -18.57 14.28
N THR A 143 -7.84 -17.45 13.56
CA THR A 143 -6.67 -16.71 13.09
C THR A 143 -6.21 -15.63 14.08
N GLY A 144 -7.11 -15.17 14.96
CA GLY A 144 -6.88 -14.03 15.82
C GLY A 144 -6.95 -12.69 15.09
N PRO A 145 -6.38 -11.61 15.65
CA PRO A 145 -6.33 -10.29 15.05
C PRO A 145 -5.48 -10.24 13.78
N VAL A 146 -6.02 -9.71 12.70
CA VAL A 146 -5.40 -9.58 11.37
C VAL A 146 -5.65 -8.21 10.75
N VAL A 147 -4.77 -7.81 9.84
CA VAL A 147 -5.04 -6.72 8.89
C VAL A 147 -5.99 -7.24 7.81
N TRP A 148 -7.13 -6.58 7.61
CA TRP A 148 -8.20 -7.03 6.71
C TRP A 148 -8.54 -6.03 5.59
N GLY A 149 -7.68 -5.03 5.37
CA GLY A 149 -7.80 -4.08 4.26
C GLY A 149 -6.43 -3.64 3.76
N ALA A 150 -6.35 -3.33 2.46
CA ALA A 150 -5.13 -2.88 1.79
C ALA A 150 -5.40 -1.78 0.74
N ARG A 151 -6.29 -0.83 1.06
CA ARG A 151 -6.58 0.38 0.27
C ARG A 151 -5.71 1.56 0.71
N THR A 152 -5.38 2.42 -0.23
CA THR A 152 -4.78 3.73 0.07
C THR A 152 -5.85 4.71 0.56
N LEU A 153 -5.47 5.89 1.04
CA LEU A 153 -6.42 6.94 1.43
C LEU A 153 -7.21 7.47 0.23
N GLU A 154 -6.66 7.38 -0.97
CA GLU A 154 -7.35 7.64 -2.24
C GLU A 154 -8.15 6.41 -2.73
N GLY A 155 -8.04 5.26 -2.07
CA GLY A 155 -8.67 4.01 -2.49
C GLY A 155 -10.16 3.86 -2.18
N SER A 156 -10.88 4.98 -2.03
CA SER A 156 -12.33 4.99 -1.95
C SER A 156 -12.91 4.48 -3.28
N ASP A 157 -13.97 3.67 -3.24
CA ASP A 157 -14.62 3.16 -4.44
C ASP A 157 -15.28 4.28 -5.28
N ALA A 158 -15.52 5.44 -4.66
CA ALA A 158 -15.99 6.65 -5.36
C ALA A 158 -14.88 7.36 -6.16
N LEU A 159 -13.61 7.03 -5.90
CA LEU A 159 -12.45 7.56 -6.60
C LEU A 159 -11.95 6.48 -7.55
N ASP A 160 -12.09 6.69 -8.86
CA ASP A 160 -11.57 5.77 -9.88
C ASP A 160 -10.04 5.91 -9.99
N SER A 161 -9.33 5.60 -8.90
CA SER A 161 -7.87 5.72 -8.80
C SER A 161 -7.18 4.42 -9.18
N GLU A 162 -6.23 4.51 -10.11
CA GLU A 162 -5.31 3.42 -10.42
C GLU A 162 -4.44 3.03 -9.21
N TRP A 163 -4.31 3.93 -8.23
CA TRP A 163 -3.55 3.77 -7.00
C TRP A 163 -4.40 3.39 -5.79
N LYS A 164 -5.58 2.82 -6.04
CA LYS A 164 -6.50 2.36 -5.00
C LYS A 164 -5.87 1.43 -3.95
N TYR A 165 -4.90 0.60 -4.35
CA TYR A 165 -4.35 -0.46 -3.50
C TYR A 165 -2.95 -0.18 -2.99
N VAL A 166 -2.75 -0.44 -1.68
CA VAL A 166 -1.45 -0.40 -0.99
C VAL A 166 -0.38 -1.21 -1.73
N PRO A 167 -0.57 -2.52 -2.05
CA PRO A 167 0.47 -3.29 -2.75
C PRO A 167 0.81 -2.72 -4.14
N VAL A 168 -0.17 -2.12 -4.84
CA VAL A 168 0.06 -1.53 -6.16
C VAL A 168 0.91 -0.27 -6.05
N ARG A 169 0.57 0.67 -5.15
CA ARG A 169 1.39 1.86 -4.96
C ARG A 169 2.77 1.52 -4.42
N ARG A 170 2.86 0.60 -3.46
CA ARG A 170 4.15 0.19 -2.88
C ARG A 170 5.06 -0.51 -3.88
N LEU A 171 4.50 -1.29 -4.82
CA LEU A 171 5.28 -1.84 -5.93
C LEU A 171 5.84 -0.73 -6.82
N ALA A 172 5.03 0.26 -7.20
CA ALA A 172 5.51 1.39 -8.00
C ALA A 172 6.61 2.17 -7.29
N LEU A 173 6.42 2.51 -6.00
CA LEU A 173 7.43 3.17 -5.17
C LEU A 173 8.74 2.37 -5.09
N HIS A 174 8.64 1.05 -4.95
CA HIS A 174 9.79 0.16 -4.91
C HIS A 174 10.55 0.15 -6.25
N VAL A 175 9.84 0.12 -7.38
CA VAL A 175 10.43 0.20 -8.72
C VAL A 175 11.10 1.56 -8.94
N GLU A 176 10.39 2.66 -8.64
CA GLU A 176 10.90 4.03 -8.76
C GLU A 176 12.21 4.21 -7.96
N GLU A 177 12.23 3.82 -6.68
CA GLU A 177 13.41 3.96 -5.82
C GLU A 177 14.56 3.03 -6.25
N SER A 178 14.26 1.81 -6.69
CA SER A 178 15.28 0.85 -7.13
C SER A 178 15.95 1.32 -8.42
N LEU A 179 15.18 1.83 -9.39
CA LEU A 179 15.72 2.39 -10.62
C LEU A 179 16.51 3.68 -10.36
N GLN A 180 16.00 4.58 -9.50
CA GLN A 180 16.72 5.80 -9.13
C GLN A 180 18.10 5.50 -8.56
N ARG A 181 18.22 4.47 -7.71
CA ARG A 181 19.50 4.05 -7.14
C ARG A 181 20.37 3.28 -8.14
N GLY A 182 19.75 2.36 -8.89
CA GLY A 182 20.46 1.49 -9.84
C GLY A 182 21.01 2.21 -11.06
N LEU A 183 20.45 3.38 -11.42
CA LEU A 183 20.86 4.19 -12.56
C LEU A 183 21.71 5.41 -12.16
N GLN A 184 22.23 5.48 -10.93
CA GLN A 184 23.05 6.63 -10.50
C GLN A 184 24.33 6.82 -11.32
N TRP A 185 24.87 5.77 -11.92
CA TRP A 185 26.09 5.83 -12.74
C TRP A 185 25.89 6.66 -14.03
N VAL A 186 24.64 6.77 -14.53
CA VAL A 186 24.28 7.47 -15.77
C VAL A 186 24.76 8.93 -15.79
N VAL A 187 24.84 9.58 -14.62
CA VAL A 187 25.20 11.01 -14.51
C VAL A 187 26.63 11.33 -14.94
N PHE A 188 27.47 10.31 -15.16
CA PHE A 188 28.88 10.47 -15.57
C PHE A 188 29.15 10.03 -17.00
N GLU A 189 28.13 9.61 -17.74
CA GLU A 189 28.27 9.06 -19.09
C GLU A 189 27.85 10.07 -20.18
N PRO A 190 28.41 9.98 -21.39
CA PRO A 190 27.94 10.77 -22.53
C PRO A 190 26.47 10.47 -22.85
N ASN A 191 25.65 11.52 -23.02
CA ASN A 191 24.23 11.38 -23.34
C ASN A 191 24.02 11.04 -24.82
N ASP A 192 24.17 9.75 -25.15
CA ASP A 192 24.04 9.21 -26.50
C ASP A 192 23.25 7.89 -26.55
N GLU A 193 23.05 7.36 -27.76
CA GLU A 193 22.32 6.10 -27.97
C GLU A 193 22.97 4.90 -27.24
N ASN A 194 24.29 4.91 -27.04
CA ASN A 194 24.96 3.84 -26.32
C ASN A 194 24.62 3.88 -24.82
N LEU A 195 24.58 5.05 -24.21
CA LEU A 195 24.06 5.22 -22.84
C LEU A 195 22.60 4.78 -22.74
N TRP A 196 21.76 5.22 -23.68
CA TRP A 196 20.33 4.86 -23.68
C TRP A 196 20.12 3.35 -23.79
N GLN A 197 20.90 2.65 -24.62
CA GLN A 197 20.89 1.19 -24.70
C GLN A 197 21.24 0.52 -23.36
N GLN A 198 22.28 0.99 -22.69
CA GLN A 198 22.70 0.46 -21.40
C GLN A 198 21.63 0.66 -20.32
N ILE A 199 20.98 1.84 -20.29
CA ILE A 199 19.85 2.13 -19.41
C ILE A 199 18.68 1.17 -19.68
N ARG A 200 18.28 1.01 -20.94
CA ARG A 200 17.20 0.10 -21.33
C ARG A 200 17.50 -1.32 -20.88
N LEU A 201 18.72 -1.80 -21.08
CA LEU A 201 19.16 -3.14 -20.66
C LEU A 201 19.12 -3.32 -19.14
N ALA A 202 19.68 -2.37 -18.38
CA ALA A 202 19.74 -2.44 -16.92
C ALA A 202 18.33 -2.42 -16.30
N ALA A 203 17.49 -1.46 -16.70
CA ALA A 203 16.13 -1.34 -16.19
C ALA A 203 15.26 -2.54 -16.60
N SER A 204 15.38 -3.02 -17.85
CA SER A 204 14.64 -4.20 -18.31
C SER A 204 15.05 -5.48 -17.58
N SER A 205 16.34 -5.65 -17.26
CA SER A 205 16.85 -6.80 -16.49
C SER A 205 16.29 -6.82 -15.05
N TYR A 206 16.25 -5.66 -14.40
CA TYR A 206 15.64 -5.51 -13.08
C TYR A 206 14.14 -5.86 -13.11
N LEU A 207 13.38 -5.27 -14.04
CA LEU A 207 11.94 -5.54 -14.18
C LEU A 207 11.67 -7.00 -14.57
N HIS A 208 12.54 -7.61 -15.37
CA HIS A 208 12.44 -9.03 -15.69
C HIS A 208 12.56 -9.92 -14.44
N THR A 209 13.43 -9.54 -13.51
CA THR A 209 13.58 -10.27 -12.24
C THR A 209 12.28 -10.22 -11.43
N LEU A 210 11.65 -9.04 -11.32
CA LEU A 210 10.34 -8.89 -10.67
C LEU A 210 9.23 -9.67 -11.40
N PHE A 211 9.23 -9.66 -12.73
CA PHE A 211 8.30 -10.45 -13.55
C PHE A 211 8.40 -11.94 -13.22
N ARG A 212 9.62 -12.49 -13.19
CA ARG A 212 9.85 -13.92 -12.85
C ARG A 212 9.41 -14.28 -11.43
N GLN A 213 9.38 -13.31 -10.52
CA GLN A 213 8.87 -13.46 -9.16
C GLN A 213 7.34 -13.32 -9.06
N GLY A 214 6.66 -12.98 -10.16
CA GLY A 214 5.20 -12.84 -10.21
C GLY A 214 4.70 -11.47 -9.77
N ALA A 215 5.54 -10.42 -9.82
CA ALA A 215 5.14 -9.07 -9.42
C ALA A 215 4.14 -8.39 -10.38
N PHE A 216 4.11 -8.83 -11.63
CA PHE A 216 3.31 -8.24 -12.70
C PHE A 216 2.26 -9.20 -13.23
N LYS A 217 1.20 -8.65 -13.84
CA LYS A 217 0.21 -9.40 -14.61
C LYS A 217 0.78 -9.80 -15.98
N GLY A 218 0.10 -10.75 -16.61
CA GLY A 218 0.42 -11.19 -17.97
C GLY A 218 1.29 -12.44 -18.01
N GLY A 219 1.17 -13.20 -19.09
CA GLY A 219 1.97 -14.41 -19.31
C GLY A 219 3.34 -14.12 -19.94
N THR A 220 3.55 -12.91 -20.46
CA THR A 220 4.78 -12.51 -21.17
C THR A 220 5.36 -11.20 -20.61
N PRO A 221 6.69 -10.99 -20.70
CA PRO A 221 7.30 -9.73 -20.29
C PRO A 221 6.73 -8.50 -20.99
N ARG A 222 6.32 -8.62 -22.27
CA ARG A 222 5.80 -7.51 -23.07
C ARG A 222 4.46 -6.99 -22.57
N ASP A 223 3.64 -7.86 -21.97
CA ASP A 223 2.37 -7.47 -21.35
C ASP A 223 2.55 -6.95 -19.92
N ALA A 224 3.72 -7.22 -19.32
CA ALA A 224 4.01 -6.99 -17.91
C ALA A 224 4.72 -5.66 -17.64
N TYR A 225 5.67 -5.28 -18.50
CA TYR A 225 6.42 -4.04 -18.37
C TYR A 225 7.02 -3.59 -19.70
N PHE A 226 7.39 -2.31 -19.79
CA PHE A 226 8.22 -1.79 -20.86
C PHE A 226 9.19 -0.73 -20.33
N VAL A 227 10.30 -0.57 -21.05
CA VAL A 227 11.27 0.52 -20.82
C VAL A 227 11.53 1.18 -22.17
N LYS A 228 11.34 2.49 -22.24
CA LYS A 228 11.68 3.33 -23.39
C LYS A 228 12.64 4.42 -22.94
N CYS A 229 13.74 4.56 -23.66
CA CYS A 229 14.73 5.61 -23.45
C CYS A 229 15.43 5.75 -24.79
N ASP A 230 15.05 6.73 -25.59
CA ASP A 230 15.53 6.94 -26.96
C ASP A 230 15.27 8.40 -27.35
N SER A 231 15.48 8.74 -28.63
CA SER A 231 15.23 10.09 -29.14
C SER A 231 13.77 10.54 -29.07
N ASP A 232 12.81 9.63 -28.92
CA ASP A 232 11.40 10.01 -28.74
C ASP A 232 11.12 10.40 -27.28
N THR A 233 11.90 9.91 -26.32
CA THR A 233 11.76 10.30 -24.90
C THR A 233 12.71 11.42 -24.52
N THR A 234 13.89 11.49 -25.15
CA THR A 234 14.95 12.46 -24.85
C THR A 234 15.21 13.33 -26.08
N THR A 235 14.76 14.58 -26.03
CA THR A 235 14.89 15.54 -27.13
C THR A 235 16.30 16.12 -27.23
N THR A 236 16.63 16.81 -28.32
CA THR A 236 17.91 17.52 -28.44
C THR A 236 18.11 18.55 -27.32
N GLU A 237 17.04 19.25 -26.93
CA GLU A 237 17.08 20.21 -25.81
C GLU A 237 17.36 19.50 -24.48
N ASP A 238 16.79 18.31 -24.25
CA ASP A 238 17.12 17.51 -23.07
C ASP A 238 18.61 17.14 -23.07
N ILE A 239 19.15 16.71 -24.21
CA ILE A 239 20.57 16.34 -24.34
C ILE A 239 21.48 17.53 -24.04
N GLU A 240 21.19 18.71 -24.61
CA GLU A 240 21.93 19.95 -24.36
C GLU A 240 21.88 20.38 -22.89
N ASN A 241 20.78 20.08 -22.19
CA ASN A 241 20.62 20.33 -20.76
C ASN A 241 21.14 19.19 -19.85
N GLY A 242 21.71 18.12 -20.43
CA GLY A 242 22.21 16.96 -19.67
C GLY A 242 21.10 16.10 -19.05
N ILE A 243 19.90 16.14 -19.60
CA ILE A 243 18.73 15.39 -19.16
C ILE A 243 18.59 14.10 -19.98
N VAL A 244 18.36 12.99 -19.29
CA VAL A 244 18.01 11.69 -19.92
C VAL A 244 16.64 11.27 -19.41
N ASN A 245 15.71 11.03 -20.34
CA ASN A 245 14.33 10.67 -20.01
C ASN A 245 14.10 9.18 -20.22
N VAL A 246 13.76 8.48 -19.14
CA VAL A 246 13.45 7.04 -19.14
C VAL A 246 11.99 6.85 -18.80
N LEU A 247 11.22 6.34 -19.75
CA LEU A 247 9.82 5.99 -19.57
C LEU A 247 9.71 4.51 -19.21
N VAL A 248 9.11 4.22 -18.06
CA VAL A 248 8.87 2.86 -17.57
C VAL A 248 7.39 2.65 -17.33
N GLY A 249 6.83 1.59 -17.92
CA GLY A 249 5.47 1.13 -17.63
C GLY A 249 5.50 -0.24 -16.96
N ILE A 250 4.60 -0.44 -16.00
CA ILE A 250 4.41 -1.72 -15.30
C ILE A 250 2.93 -2.09 -15.23
N ALA A 251 2.62 -3.39 -15.27
CA ALA A 251 1.28 -3.93 -15.11
C ALA A 251 1.16 -4.65 -13.76
N PRO A 252 0.80 -3.96 -12.67
CA PRO A 252 0.83 -4.55 -11.32
C PRO A 252 -0.30 -5.58 -11.12
N VAL A 253 -0.02 -6.63 -10.32
CA VAL A 253 -1.07 -7.54 -9.84
C VAL A 253 -1.99 -6.79 -8.88
N ARG A 254 -3.30 -6.81 -9.16
CA ARG A 254 -4.31 -6.19 -8.29
C ARG A 254 -4.90 -7.25 -7.35
N PRO A 255 -5.11 -6.96 -6.06
CA PRO A 255 -5.79 -7.87 -5.15
C PRO A 255 -7.20 -8.23 -5.66
N ALA A 256 -7.62 -9.46 -5.44
CA ALA A 256 -9.03 -9.84 -5.59
C ALA A 256 -9.80 -9.36 -4.36
N GLU A 257 -10.65 -8.35 -4.51
CA GLU A 257 -11.48 -7.85 -3.39
C GLU A 257 -12.77 -8.64 -3.21
N PHE A 258 -13.26 -9.25 -4.29
CA PHE A 258 -14.48 -10.04 -4.29
C PHE A 258 -14.19 -11.36 -4.97
N VAL A 259 -14.45 -12.44 -4.23
CA VAL A 259 -14.55 -13.79 -4.81
C VAL A 259 -16.02 -14.14 -4.83
N VAL A 260 -16.64 -14.07 -6.01
CA VAL A 260 -18.02 -14.52 -6.20
C VAL A 260 -17.99 -16.03 -6.41
N VAL A 261 -18.37 -16.79 -5.37
CA VAL A 261 -18.55 -18.23 -5.48
C VAL A 261 -19.98 -18.50 -5.94
N LYS A 262 -20.15 -18.84 -7.22
CA LYS A 262 -21.43 -19.29 -7.77
C LYS A 262 -21.57 -20.79 -7.55
N ILE A 263 -22.35 -21.20 -6.54
CA ILE A 263 -22.68 -22.60 -6.30
C ILE A 263 -23.95 -22.93 -7.07
N GLN A 264 -23.87 -23.88 -8.00
CA GLN A 264 -25.01 -24.37 -8.75
C GLN A 264 -25.22 -25.83 -8.36
N GLN A 265 -26.34 -26.12 -7.68
CA GLN A 265 -26.76 -27.48 -7.37
C GLN A 265 -27.81 -27.92 -8.39
N THR A 266 -27.52 -28.99 -9.13
CA THR A 266 -28.51 -29.66 -9.98
C THR A 266 -29.13 -30.79 -9.18
N SER A 267 -30.44 -30.73 -8.95
CA SER A 267 -31.20 -31.88 -8.45
C SER A 267 -31.28 -32.93 -9.55
N GLY A 268 -30.41 -33.94 -9.49
CA GLY A 268 -30.58 -35.15 -10.30
C GLY A 268 -31.88 -35.84 -9.89
N GLN A 269 -32.81 -35.99 -10.85
CA GLN A 269 -33.91 -36.93 -10.72
C GLN A 269 -33.31 -38.34 -10.64
N PHE A 270 -33.50 -39.02 -9.51
CA PHE A 270 -33.36 -40.46 -9.46
C PHE A 270 -34.52 -41.05 -10.25
N ALA A 271 -34.26 -41.57 -11.44
CA ALA A 271 -35.17 -42.51 -12.07
C ALA A 271 -35.03 -43.84 -11.31
N LEU A 272 -36.14 -44.29 -10.72
CA LEU A 272 -36.30 -45.67 -10.23
C LEU A 272 -36.38 -46.66 -11.40
#